data_AF-W4QCU6-F1
#
_entry.id   AF-W4QCU6-F1
#
_cell.length_a   1.000
_cell.length_b   1.000
_cell.length_c   1.000
_cell.angle_alpha   90.00
_cell.angle_beta   90.00
_cell.angle_gamma   90.00
#
_symmetry.space_group_name_H-M   'P 1'
#
loop_
_entity.id
_entity.type
_entity.pdbx_description
1 polymer ?
#
loop_
_entity_poly.entity_id
_entity_poly.type
_entity_poly.pdbx_seq_one_letter_code
_entity_poly.pdbx_strand_id
1 'polypeptide(L)'
;MSSSRKSALKLSGTFFIISFLWIYFSDLAVTRVINSTEFIQLFQTIKGILFITITSYILYVITYKDLNQLEGKIHSITKHRQLLSQSERTYRRLNDGNFDTICMINQDGLISSANKQAEEFLQLPKNKKS
;
A
#
# COMPACT_ATOMS: atom_id res chain seq x y z
N MET A 1 -7.57 2.40 4.71
CA MET A 1 -7.06 3.42 3.76
C MET A 1 -6.66 4.78 4.39
N SER A 2 -6.48 4.90 5.71
CA SER A 2 -6.09 6.18 6.37
C SER A 2 -4.63 6.25 6.82
N SER A 3 -3.93 5.12 6.99
CA SER A 3 -2.55 5.08 7.50
C SER A 3 -1.51 5.62 6.52
N SER A 4 -1.64 5.33 5.22
CA SER A 4 -0.73 5.85 4.18
C SER A 4 -0.85 7.38 4.01
N ARG A 5 -2.07 7.92 4.05
CA ARG A 5 -2.28 9.39 3.97
C ARG A 5 -1.73 10.12 5.19
N LYS A 6 -1.90 9.56 6.39
CA LYS A 6 -1.31 10.11 7.62
C LYS A 6 0.23 10.07 7.58
N SER A 7 0.81 9.00 7.04
CA SER A 7 2.25 8.89 6.85
C SER A 7 2.77 9.90 5.84
N ALA A 8 2.10 10.02 4.68
CA ALA A 8 2.43 11.02 3.65
C ALA A 8 2.28 12.46 4.16
N LEU A 9 1.25 12.76 4.96
CA LEU A 9 1.06 14.09 5.57
C LEU A 9 2.12 14.42 6.61
N LYS A 10 2.43 13.46 7.50
CA LYS A 10 3.50 13.64 8.50
C LYS A 10 4.83 13.91 7.81
N LEU A 11 5.07 13.22 6.71
CA LEU A 11 6.27 13.33 5.92
C LEU A 11 6.37 14.65 5.16
N SER A 12 5.32 15.00 4.42
CA SER A 12 5.21 16.28 3.70
C SER A 12 5.29 17.47 4.67
N GLY A 13 4.65 17.37 5.84
CA GLY A 13 4.71 18.41 6.87
C GLY A 13 6.10 18.56 7.47
N THR A 14 6.80 17.45 7.73
CA THR A 14 8.19 17.49 8.23
C THR A 14 9.12 18.13 7.19
N PHE A 15 8.98 17.74 5.92
CA PHE A 15 9.76 18.31 4.83
C PHE A 15 9.49 19.80 4.66
N PHE A 16 8.22 20.21 4.73
CA PHE A 16 7.81 21.61 4.63
C PHE A 16 8.40 22.46 5.76
N ILE A 17 8.29 22.02 7.02
CA ILE A 17 8.81 22.76 8.17
C ILE A 17 10.34 22.87 8.10
N ILE A 18 11.05 21.78 7.79
CA ILE A 18 12.51 21.79 7.68
C ILE A 18 12.95 22.70 6.54
N SER A 19 12.30 22.63 5.37
CA SER A 19 12.63 23.47 4.22
C SER A 19 12.35 24.94 4.51
N PHE A 20 11.22 25.25 5.14
CA PHE A 20 10.86 26.62 5.52
C PHE A 20 11.86 27.20 6.53
N LEU A 21 12.18 26.43 7.58
CA LEU A 21 13.14 26.85 8.59
C LEU A 21 14.55 27.04 7.99
N TRP A 22 14.93 26.17 7.06
CA TRP A 22 16.20 26.26 6.34
C TRP A 22 16.28 27.53 5.48
N ILE A 23 15.24 27.84 4.70
CA ILE A 23 15.18 29.05 3.88
C ILE A 23 15.30 30.29 4.78
N TYR A 24 14.49 30.36 5.84
CA TYR A 24 14.50 31.48 6.77
C TYR A 24 15.86 31.69 7.45
N PHE A 25 16.44 30.62 7.98
CA PHE A 25 17.73 30.70 8.67
C PHE A 25 18.87 31.04 7.70
N SER A 26 18.79 30.52 6.48
CA SER A 26 19.81 30.72 5.48
C SER A 26 19.79 32.14 4.89
N ASP A 27 18.62 32.75 4.75
CA ASP A 27 18.52 34.16 4.32
C ASP A 27 19.02 35.11 5.40
N LEU A 28 18.74 34.82 6.67
CA LEU A 28 19.24 35.59 7.82
C LEU A 28 20.78 35.49 7.97
N ALA A 29 21.36 34.31 7.70
CA ALA A 29 22.80 34.10 7.76
C ALA A 29 23.55 34.89 6.68
N VAL A 30 23.04 34.89 5.44
CA VAL A 30 23.64 35.63 4.31
C VAL A 30 23.64 37.14 4.58
N THR A 31 22.53 37.68 5.12
CA THR A 31 22.42 39.13 5.40
C THR A 31 23.26 39.59 6.59
N ARG A 32 23.54 38.73 7.58
CA ARG A 32 24.38 39.12 8.74
C ARG A 32 25.87 38.96 8.52
N VAL A 33 26.29 38.03 7.66
CA VAL A 33 27.70 37.61 7.58
C VAL A 33 28.46 38.34 6.45
N ILE A 34 27.78 38.89 5.45
CA ILE A 34 28.44 39.26 4.19
C ILE A 34 28.24 40.74 3.84
N ASN A 35 29.34 41.49 3.80
CA ASN A 35 29.42 42.87 3.29
C ASN A 35 30.14 42.99 1.93
N SER A 36 30.70 41.89 1.39
CA SER A 36 31.47 41.89 0.13
C SER A 36 30.91 40.93 -0.92
N THR A 37 30.79 41.42 -2.15
CA THR A 37 30.05 40.77 -3.26
C THR A 37 30.64 39.43 -3.70
N GLU A 38 31.95 39.22 -3.59
CA GLU A 38 32.60 37.95 -3.96
C GLU A 38 32.21 36.79 -3.04
N PHE A 39 32.14 37.04 -1.72
CA PHE A 39 31.77 36.00 -0.75
C PHE A 39 30.31 35.59 -0.87
N ILE A 40 29.44 36.46 -1.40
CA ILE A 40 28.02 36.15 -1.65
C ILE A 40 27.89 34.99 -2.63
N GLN A 41 28.63 35.01 -3.75
CA GLN A 41 28.49 34.02 -4.81
C GLN A 41 28.89 32.62 -4.36
N LEU A 42 30.04 32.49 -3.67
CA LEU A 42 30.54 31.21 -3.20
C LEU A 42 29.61 30.61 -2.13
N PHE A 43 29.12 31.46 -1.21
CA PHE A 43 28.18 31.05 -0.16
C PHE A 43 26.84 30.61 -0.74
N GLN A 44 26.39 31.27 -1.82
CA GLN A 44 25.16 30.92 -2.52
C GLN A 44 25.26 29.58 -3.25
N THR A 45 26.39 29.25 -3.86
CA THR A 45 26.63 27.93 -4.46
C THR A 45 26.68 26.83 -3.41
N ILE A 46 27.40 27.03 -2.30
CA ILE A 46 27.46 26.05 -1.20
C ILE A 46 26.07 25.83 -0.59
N LYS A 47 25.29 26.91 -0.39
CA LYS A 47 23.91 26.84 0.07
C LYS A 47 23.03 26.00 -0.86
N GLY A 48 23.16 26.22 -2.17
CA GLY A 48 22.41 25.46 -3.19
C GLY A 48 22.74 23.98 -3.18
N ILE A 49 24.04 23.64 -3.12
CA ILE A 49 24.49 22.24 -3.06
C ILE A 49 23.99 21.58 -1.78
N LEU A 50 24.14 22.21 -0.61
CA LEU A 50 23.63 21.68 0.66
C LEU A 50 22.12 21.43 0.59
N PHE A 51 21.35 22.35 0.00
CA PHE A 51 19.91 22.17 -0.16
C PHE A 51 19.58 20.96 -1.04
N ILE A 52 20.22 20.83 -2.21
CA ILE A 52 19.98 19.71 -3.13
C ILE A 52 20.39 18.38 -2.48
N THR A 53 21.53 18.33 -1.78
CA THR A 53 21.99 17.12 -1.09
C THR A 53 21.03 16.70 0.01
N ILE A 54 20.61 17.63 0.87
CA ILE A 54 19.69 17.34 1.98
C ILE A 54 18.32 16.89 1.44
N THR A 55 17.78 17.63 0.46
CA THR A 55 16.48 17.29 -0.12
C THR A 55 16.50 15.94 -0.85
N SER A 56 17.56 15.66 -1.62
CA SER A 56 17.75 14.36 -2.28
C SER A 56 17.88 13.22 -1.27
N TYR A 57 18.66 13.40 -0.19
CA TYR A 57 18.80 12.40 0.86
C TYR A 57 17.47 12.11 1.57
N ILE A 58 16.72 13.15 1.94
CA ILE A 58 15.41 12.97 2.57
C ILE A 58 14.45 12.24 1.63
N LEU A 59 14.41 12.63 0.35
CA LEU A 59 13.57 11.99 -0.66
C LEU A 59 13.94 10.51 -0.83
N TYR A 60 15.22 10.18 -0.84
CA TYR A 60 15.70 8.80 -0.90
C TYR A 60 15.22 7.97 0.30
N VAL A 61 15.40 8.47 1.53
CA VAL A 61 14.98 7.76 2.76
C VAL A 61 13.48 7.52 2.76
N ILE A 62 12.71 8.49 2.28
CA ILE A 62 11.25 8.40 2.13
C ILE A 62 10.88 7.27 1.17
N THR A 63 11.38 7.35 -0.06
CA THR A 63 11.02 6.42 -1.12
C THR A 63 11.41 5.00 -0.73
N TYR A 64 12.59 4.83 -0.13
CA TYR A 64 13.06 3.53 0.36
C TYR A 64 12.13 2.93 1.43
N LYS A 65 11.69 3.73 2.40
CA LYS A 65 10.77 3.26 3.47
C LYS A 65 9.38 2.90 2.94
N ASP A 66 8.89 3.62 1.95
CA ASP A 66 7.59 3.34 1.35
C ASP A 66 7.63 2.09 0.47
N LEU A 67 8.71 1.89 -0.30
CA LEU A 67 8.91 0.68 -1.11
C LEU A 67 9.00 -0.59 -0.25
N ASN A 68 9.81 -0.59 0.81
CA ASN A 68 9.92 -1.75 1.71
C ASN A 68 8.59 -2.10 2.40
N GLN A 69 7.78 -1.09 2.75
CA GLN A 69 6.44 -1.33 3.30
C GLN A 69 5.48 -1.92 2.26
N LEU A 70 5.62 -1.53 1.00
CA LEU A 70 4.80 -2.05 -0.08
C LEU A 70 5.08 -3.54 -0.30
N GLU A 71 6.35 -3.93 -0.34
CA GLU A 71 6.76 -5.32 -0.50
C GLU A 71 6.24 -6.22 0.63
N GLY A 72 6.35 -5.78 1.89
CA GLY A 72 5.81 -6.53 3.02
C GLY A 72 4.29 -6.73 2.96
N LYS A 73 3.55 -5.74 2.44
CA LYS A 73 2.09 -5.86 2.23
C LYS A 73 1.76 -6.84 1.11
N ILE A 74 2.49 -6.80 0.01
CA ILE A 74 2.30 -7.74 -1.10
C ILE A 74 2.56 -9.17 -0.64
N HIS A 75 3.60 -9.40 0.15
CA HIS A 75 3.93 -10.73 0.69
C HIS A 75 2.82 -11.27 1.61
N SER A 76 2.28 -10.45 2.52
CA SER A 76 1.20 -10.87 3.42
C SER A 76 -0.11 -11.18 2.67
N ILE A 77 -0.48 -10.35 1.69
CA ILE A 77 -1.65 -10.59 0.83
C ILE A 77 -1.49 -11.90 0.05
N THR A 78 -0.30 -12.12 -0.52
CA THR A 78 -0.01 -13.34 -1.30
C THR A 78 -0.13 -14.59 -0.43
N LYS A 79 0.42 -14.55 0.80
CA LYS A 79 0.33 -15.65 1.76
C LYS A 79 -1.12 -15.93 2.18
N HIS A 80 -1.92 -14.89 2.42
CA HIS A 80 -3.34 -15.05 2.75
C HIS A 80 -4.14 -15.65 1.59
N ARG A 81 -3.87 -15.23 0.34
CA ARG A 81 -4.49 -15.83 -0.85
C ARG A 81 -4.14 -17.31 -0.98
N GLN A 82 -2.88 -17.68 -0.69
CA GLN A 82 -2.47 -19.09 -0.73
C GLN A 82 -3.20 -19.93 0.34
N LEU A 83 -3.33 -19.42 1.56
CA LEU A 83 -4.07 -20.10 2.63
C LEU A 83 -5.55 -20.28 2.29
N LEU A 84 -6.20 -19.26 1.75
CA LEU A 84 -7.59 -19.34 1.26
C LEU A 84 -7.76 -20.36 0.14
N SER A 85 -6.83 -20.38 -0.82
CA SER A 85 -6.82 -21.38 -1.90
C SER A 85 -6.66 -22.80 -1.36
N GLN A 86 -5.84 -23.00 -0.34
CA GLN A 86 -5.66 -24.32 0.29
C GLN A 86 -6.88 -24.76 1.09
N SER A 87 -7.50 -23.87 1.87
CA SER A 87 -8.73 -24.21 2.57
C SER A 87 -9.84 -24.52 1.57
N GLU A 88 -9.99 -23.72 0.51
CA GLU A 88 -10.98 -23.95 -0.54
C GLU A 88 -10.77 -25.29 -1.25
N ARG A 89 -9.53 -25.66 -1.60
CA ARG A 89 -9.21 -26.98 -2.18
C ARG A 89 -9.52 -28.12 -1.22
N THR A 90 -9.26 -27.93 0.07
CA THR A 90 -9.57 -28.92 1.10
C THR A 90 -11.09 -29.09 1.23
N TYR A 91 -11.85 -27.98 1.26
CA TYR A 91 -13.31 -28.00 1.23
C TYR A 91 -13.84 -28.70 -0.03
N ARG A 92 -13.32 -28.38 -1.22
CA ARG A 92 -13.74 -29.03 -2.47
C ARG A 92 -13.51 -30.55 -2.41
N ARG A 93 -12.37 -31.01 -1.91
CA ARG A 93 -12.09 -32.46 -1.76
C ARG A 93 -13.01 -33.14 -0.76
N LEU A 94 -13.28 -32.50 0.38
CA LEU A 94 -14.21 -33.05 1.38
C LEU A 94 -15.64 -33.09 0.84
N ASN A 95 -16.03 -32.09 0.06
CA ASN A 95 -17.34 -32.01 -0.57
C ASN A 95 -17.52 -33.01 -1.72
N ASP A 96 -16.50 -33.22 -2.56
CA ASP A 96 -16.55 -34.20 -3.66
C ASP A 96 -16.53 -35.66 -3.15
N GLY A 97 -16.03 -35.90 -1.93
CA GLY A 97 -15.95 -37.21 -1.31
C GLY A 97 -17.16 -37.61 -0.46
N ASN A 98 -18.02 -36.66 -0.08
CA ASN A 98 -19.22 -36.94 0.71
C ASN A 98 -20.43 -37.16 -0.21
N PHE A 99 -21.15 -38.26 0.02
CA PHE A 99 -22.45 -38.55 -0.62
C PHE A 99 -23.59 -37.65 -0.12
N ASP A 100 -23.29 -36.64 0.71
CA ASP A 100 -24.30 -35.75 1.27
C ASP A 100 -24.70 -34.67 0.26
N THR A 101 -25.98 -34.70 -0.13
CA THR A 101 -26.66 -33.67 -0.92
C THR A 101 -26.78 -32.41 -0.08
N ILE A 102 -25.94 -31.40 -0.35
CA ILE A 102 -25.98 -30.10 0.34
C ILE A 102 -26.59 -29.05 -0.60
N CYS A 103 -27.76 -28.54 -0.22
CA CYS A 103 -28.41 -27.40 -0.85
C CYS A 103 -28.53 -26.26 0.17
N MET A 104 -27.99 -25.09 -0.17
CA MET A 104 -28.23 -23.85 0.56
C MET A 104 -29.45 -23.15 -0.01
N ILE A 105 -30.38 -22.78 0.86
CA ILE A 105 -31.61 -22.06 0.51
C ILE A 105 -31.47 -20.62 1.00
N ASN A 106 -31.77 -19.65 0.14
CA ASN A 106 -31.85 -18.23 0.53
C ASN A 106 -33.08 -17.96 1.41
N GLN A 107 -33.12 -16.78 2.03
CA GLN A 107 -34.25 -16.36 2.89
C GLN A 107 -35.62 -16.37 2.16
N ASP A 108 -35.61 -16.33 0.83
CA ASP A 108 -36.80 -16.39 -0.03
C ASP A 108 -37.23 -17.84 -0.39
N GLY A 109 -36.62 -18.86 0.21
CA GLY A 109 -36.97 -20.27 -0.04
C GLY A 109 -36.42 -20.85 -1.35
N LEU A 110 -35.64 -20.09 -2.12
CA LEU A 110 -35.01 -20.54 -3.37
C LEU A 110 -33.60 -21.10 -3.12
N ILE A 111 -33.23 -22.15 -3.86
CA ILE A 111 -31.90 -22.77 -3.79
C ILE A 111 -30.87 -21.77 -4.33
N SER A 112 -30.01 -21.29 -3.44
CA SER A 112 -28.93 -20.33 -3.70
C SER A 112 -27.68 -21.00 -4.25
N SER A 113 -27.40 -22.21 -3.77
CA SER A 113 -26.22 -23.00 -4.16
C SER A 113 -26.45 -24.47 -3.83
N ALA A 114 -26.05 -25.37 -4.73
CA ALA A 114 -26.09 -26.81 -4.52
C ALA A 114 -24.70 -27.41 -4.83
N ASN A 115 -24.28 -28.45 -4.10
CA ASN A 115 -23.07 -29.18 -4.44
C ASN A 115 -23.31 -30.14 -5.63
N LYS A 116 -22.23 -30.65 -6.23
CA LYS A 116 -22.29 -31.49 -7.44
C LYS A 116 -23.13 -32.76 -7.24
N GLN A 117 -23.02 -33.40 -6.07
CA GLN A 117 -23.87 -34.54 -5.70
C GLN A 117 -25.35 -34.17 -5.65
N ALA A 118 -25.70 -32.98 -5.14
CA ALA A 118 -27.08 -32.53 -5.15
C ALA A 118 -27.60 -32.21 -6.56
N GLU A 119 -26.77 -31.66 -7.45
CA GLU A 119 -27.13 -31.48 -8.86
C GLU A 119 -27.37 -32.82 -9.58
N GLU A 120 -26.52 -33.83 -9.35
CA GLU A 120 -26.67 -35.18 -9.92
C GLU A 120 -27.87 -35.94 -9.34
N PHE A 121 -28.13 -35.84 -8.03
CA PHE A 121 -29.25 -36.51 -7.38
C PHE A 121 -30.61 -35.87 -7.73
N LEU A 122 -30.67 -34.54 -7.80
CA LEU A 122 -31.91 -33.80 -8.08
C LEU A 122 -32.22 -33.67 -9.58
N GLN A 123 -31.38 -34.22 -10.47
CA GLN A 123 -31.49 -34.09 -11.93
C GLN A 123 -31.69 -32.65 -12.41
N LEU A 124 -31.05 -31.69 -11.72
CA LEU A 124 -31.18 -30.29 -12.08
C LEU A 124 -30.51 -30.05 -13.45
N PRO A 125 -31.17 -29.38 -14.42
CA PRO A 125 -30.53 -29.04 -15.67
C PRO A 125 -29.35 -28.13 -15.38
N LYS A 126 -28.15 -28.48 -15.88
CA LYS A 126 -26.93 -27.67 -15.79
C LYS A 126 -27.18 -26.32 -16.47
N ASN A 127 -27.72 -25.35 -15.73
CA ASN A 127 -27.99 -24.05 -16.30
C ASN A 127 -26.66 -23.29 -16.36
N LYS A 128 -26.21 -23.04 -17.59
CA LYS A 128 -24.99 -22.29 -17.90
C LYS A 128 -25.00 -20.97 -17.14
N LYS A 129 -24.04 -20.78 -16.23
CA LYS A 129 -23.69 -19.45 -15.73
C LYS A 129 -23.23 -18.61 -16.93
N SER A 130 -24.07 -17.64 -17.32
CA SER A 130 -23.66 -16.44 -18.07
C SER A 130 -23.16 -15.38 -17.10
#